data_AF-A0A2Z2PDN2-F1
#
_entry.id   AF-A0A2Z2PDN2-F1
#
_cell.length_a   1.000
_cell.length_b   1.000
_cell.length_c   1.000
_cell.angle_alpha   90.00
_cell.angle_beta   90.00
_cell.angle_gamma   90.00
#
_symmetry.space_group_name_H-M   'P 1'
#
loop_
_entity.id
_entity.type
_entity.pdbx_description
1 polymer ?
#
loop_
_entity_poly.entity_id
_entity_poly.type
_entity_poly.pdbx_seq_one_letter_code
_entity_poly.pdbx_strand_id
1 'polypeptide(L)'
;MVSYGGQGNVGFDDNWMDLFSGADAQEIIANLGIALEQAVNPALHRPLSERLLDAMQWYGEAVREPSQGAKAVKYVTALERMVMTDEKDDIASLVSSRVAALCLEEPTVHCRDRWQVDVRRAYDIRSRLVHGSVSPTSEIVFEGVRLGSQLARSTLLNAVRLIGAKGLRDEAATNRDLARWFDGMVRHVDEVILQSIPRASTMPFA
;
A
#
# COMPACT_ATOMS: atom_id res chain seq x y z
N MET A 1 -19.60 8.87 -27.04
CA MET A 1 -18.76 9.05 -28.25
C MET A 1 -17.36 8.67 -27.84
N VAL A 2 -16.96 7.42 -28.09
CA VAL A 2 -15.66 6.87 -27.62
C VAL A 2 -14.52 7.64 -28.29
N SER A 3 -13.73 8.37 -27.50
CA SER A 3 -12.50 9.00 -27.97
C SER A 3 -11.44 7.92 -28.19
N TYR A 4 -11.15 7.60 -29.45
CA TYR A 4 -10.04 6.73 -29.81
C TYR A 4 -8.71 7.49 -29.64
N GLY A 5 -8.04 7.25 -28.52
CA GLY A 5 -6.65 7.66 -28.33
C GLY A 5 -5.70 6.56 -28.82
N GLY A 6 -4.67 6.94 -29.58
CA GLY A 6 -3.64 6.04 -30.11
C GLY A 6 -2.87 5.24 -29.03
N GLN A 7 -2.00 4.31 -29.49
CA GLN A 7 -1.19 3.43 -28.64
C GLN A 7 -0.57 4.20 -27.45
N GLY A 8 -1.06 3.89 -26.24
CA GLY A 8 -0.67 4.56 -25.00
C GLY A 8 -1.81 5.28 -24.26
N ASN A 9 -2.98 5.46 -24.89
CA ASN A 9 -4.15 6.03 -24.21
C ASN A 9 -4.92 4.94 -23.45
N VAL A 10 -5.15 5.20 -22.16
CA VAL A 10 -6.13 4.45 -21.37
C VAL A 10 -7.51 4.95 -21.82
N GLY A 11 -8.19 4.19 -22.67
CA GLY A 11 -9.56 4.49 -23.06
C GLY A 11 -10.47 4.30 -21.86
N PHE A 12 -10.92 5.41 -21.28
CA PHE A 12 -11.94 5.41 -20.25
C PHE A 12 -13.31 5.54 -20.91
N ASP A 13 -14.30 4.78 -20.45
CA ASP A 13 -15.69 4.94 -20.89
C ASP A 13 -16.19 6.36 -20.59
N ASP A 14 -17.16 6.87 -21.34
CA ASP A 14 -17.69 8.25 -21.19
C ASP A 14 -18.12 8.57 -19.73
N ASN A 15 -18.46 7.56 -18.95
CA ASN A 15 -18.91 7.66 -17.55
C ASN A 15 -17.81 7.36 -16.52
N TRP A 16 -16.53 7.40 -16.90
CA TRP A 16 -15.43 7.10 -15.97
C TRP A 16 -15.39 8.04 -14.76
N MET A 17 -15.92 9.26 -14.90
CA MET A 17 -16.08 10.20 -13.79
C MET A 17 -17.05 9.66 -12.73
N ASP A 18 -18.03 8.84 -13.11
CA ASP A 18 -18.97 8.22 -12.18
C ASP A 18 -18.29 7.20 -11.26
N LEU A 19 -17.13 6.65 -11.65
CA LEU A 19 -16.28 5.82 -10.80
C LEU A 19 -15.80 6.57 -9.56
N PHE A 20 -15.80 7.91 -9.60
CA PHE A 20 -15.39 8.77 -8.50
C PHE A 20 -16.57 9.36 -7.71
N SER A 21 -17.81 9.09 -8.12
CA SER A 21 -19.00 9.66 -7.48
C SER A 21 -19.37 9.00 -6.14
N GLY A 22 -18.76 7.86 -5.81
CA GLY A 22 -18.94 7.20 -4.51
C GLY A 22 -18.32 8.00 -3.35
N ALA A 23 -18.94 7.96 -2.17
CA ALA A 23 -18.48 8.69 -0.99
C ALA A 23 -17.01 8.38 -0.65
N ASP A 24 -16.62 7.10 -0.68
CA ASP A 24 -15.24 6.66 -0.45
C ASP A 24 -14.25 7.26 -1.46
N ALA A 25 -14.65 7.33 -2.74
CA ALA A 25 -13.80 7.89 -3.78
C ALA A 25 -13.64 9.41 -3.63
N GLN A 26 -14.71 10.12 -3.28
CA GLN A 26 -14.67 11.55 -2.97
C GLN A 26 -13.79 11.86 -1.76
N GLU A 27 -13.86 11.04 -0.70
CA GLU A 27 -12.99 11.18 0.46
C GLU A 27 -11.52 10.96 0.10
N ILE A 28 -11.21 9.91 -0.67
CA ILE A 28 -9.85 9.66 -1.16
C ILE A 28 -9.35 10.83 -2.00
N ILE A 29 -10.15 11.35 -2.93
CA ILE A 29 -9.79 12.52 -3.75
C ILE A 29 -9.51 13.75 -2.88
N ALA A 30 -10.39 14.03 -1.90
CA ALA A 30 -10.20 15.17 -1.00
C ALA A 30 -8.91 15.04 -0.19
N ASN A 31 -8.62 13.84 0.34
CA ASN A 31 -7.40 13.57 1.09
C ASN A 31 -6.15 13.66 0.20
N LEU A 32 -6.21 13.17 -1.05
CA LEU A 32 -5.13 13.37 -2.03
C LEU A 32 -4.89 14.87 -2.31
N GLY A 33 -5.95 15.65 -2.43
CA GLY A 33 -5.87 17.11 -2.56
C GLY A 33 -5.09 17.75 -1.40
N ILE A 34 -5.37 17.33 -0.16
CA ILE A 34 -4.66 17.80 1.03
C ILE A 34 -3.17 17.45 0.98
N ALA A 35 -2.84 16.22 0.57
CA ALA A 35 -1.45 15.80 0.45
C ALA A 35 -0.71 16.65 -0.60
N LEU A 36 -1.35 16.92 -1.74
CA LEU A 36 -0.79 17.72 -2.83
C LEU A 36 -0.54 19.19 -2.46
N GLU A 37 -1.25 19.76 -1.48
CA GLU A 37 -0.98 21.11 -0.98
C GLU A 37 0.50 21.28 -0.60
N GLN A 38 1.12 20.25 -0.02
CA GLN A 38 2.55 20.29 0.33
C GLN A 38 3.47 20.35 -0.89
N ALA A 39 3.10 19.71 -2.01
CA ALA A 39 3.92 19.72 -3.22
C ALA A 39 3.96 21.12 -3.88
N VAL A 40 2.93 21.94 -3.65
CA VAL A 40 2.80 23.27 -4.27
C VAL A 40 3.09 24.41 -3.30
N ASN A 41 3.11 24.16 -2.00
CA ASN A 41 3.45 25.15 -0.97
C ASN A 41 4.65 24.69 -0.14
N PRO A 42 5.87 25.18 -0.43
CA PRO A 42 7.09 24.76 0.27
C PRO A 42 7.16 25.21 1.74
N ALA A 43 6.24 26.08 2.19
CA ALA A 43 6.15 26.47 3.60
C ALA A 43 5.47 25.41 4.47
N LEU A 44 4.77 24.44 3.87
CA LEU A 44 4.11 23.35 4.60
C LEU A 44 5.12 22.23 4.88
N HIS A 45 5.16 21.76 6.12
CA HIS A 45 5.93 20.59 6.52
C HIS A 45 4.99 19.56 7.16
N ARG A 46 4.43 18.65 6.35
CA ARG A 46 3.51 17.58 6.80
C ARG A 46 4.15 16.23 6.49
N PRO A 47 4.87 15.62 7.45
CA PRO A 47 5.68 14.42 7.20
C PRO A 47 4.92 13.24 6.58
N LEU A 48 3.63 13.09 6.91
CA LEU A 48 2.78 12.06 6.33
C LEU A 48 2.41 12.32 4.87
N SER A 49 2.12 13.58 4.51
CA SER A 49 1.88 13.95 3.11
C SER A 49 3.12 13.77 2.26
N GLU A 50 4.29 14.19 2.76
CA GLU A 50 5.57 13.98 2.08
C GLU A 50 5.80 12.50 1.76
N ARG A 51 5.63 11.67 2.79
CA ARG A 51 5.82 10.23 2.70
C ARG A 51 4.85 9.58 1.72
N LEU A 52 3.57 9.96 1.79
CA LEU A 52 2.55 9.47 0.88
C LEU A 52 2.85 9.85 -0.57
N LEU A 53 3.19 11.12 -0.81
CA LEU A 53 3.49 11.62 -2.16
C LEU A 53 4.73 10.94 -2.74
N ASP A 54 5.77 10.72 -1.94
CA ASP A 54 6.97 10.02 -2.40
C ASP A 54 6.68 8.54 -2.71
N ALA A 55 5.88 7.86 -1.88
CA ALA A 55 5.43 6.50 -2.17
C ALA A 55 4.58 6.44 -3.46
N MET A 56 3.71 7.43 -3.69
CA MET A 56 2.93 7.56 -4.93
C MET A 56 3.79 7.85 -6.15
N GLN A 57 4.86 8.63 -6.00
CA GLN A 57 5.82 8.88 -7.06
C GLN A 57 6.48 7.56 -7.51
N TRP A 58 6.98 6.76 -6.57
CA TRP A 58 7.55 5.43 -6.87
C TRP A 58 6.55 4.50 -7.55
N TYR A 59 5.29 4.49 -7.10
CA TYR A 59 4.23 3.72 -7.75
C TYR A 59 3.97 4.20 -9.18
N GLY A 60 3.86 5.52 -9.39
CA GLY A 60 3.65 6.11 -10.71
C GLY A 60 4.80 5.81 -11.68
N GLU A 61 6.04 5.87 -11.20
CA GLU A 61 7.21 5.45 -11.98
C GLU A 61 7.18 3.96 -12.33
N ALA A 62 6.80 3.10 -11.39
CA ALA A 62 6.67 1.66 -11.63
C ALA A 62 5.65 1.35 -12.73
N VAL A 63 4.51 2.02 -12.74
CA VAL A 63 3.47 1.83 -13.77
C VAL A 63 4.03 2.07 -15.18
N ARG A 64 4.86 3.11 -15.34
CA ARG A 64 5.45 3.52 -16.63
C ARG A 64 6.77 2.85 -16.95
N GLU A 65 7.32 2.06 -16.02
CA GLU A 65 8.61 1.39 -16.19
C GLU A 65 8.52 0.26 -17.25
N PRO A 66 9.37 0.27 -18.30
CA PRO A 66 9.40 -0.82 -19.27
C PRO A 66 10.04 -2.11 -18.74
N SER A 67 11.06 -2.01 -17.88
CA SER A 67 11.76 -3.18 -17.35
C SER A 67 10.96 -3.86 -16.23
N GLN A 68 10.62 -5.15 -16.41
CA GLN A 68 9.85 -5.91 -15.41
C GLN A 68 10.58 -5.99 -14.05
N GLY A 69 11.90 -6.20 -14.07
CA GLY A 69 12.71 -6.22 -12.86
C GLY A 69 12.67 -4.89 -12.11
N ALA A 70 12.89 -3.77 -12.82
CA ALA A 70 12.82 -2.45 -12.21
C ALA A 70 11.39 -2.11 -11.74
N LYS A 71 10.37 -2.55 -12.47
CA LYS A 71 8.96 -2.38 -12.08
C LYS A 71 8.65 -3.07 -10.76
N ALA A 72 9.06 -4.34 -10.60
CA ALA A 72 8.90 -5.09 -9.36
C ALA A 72 9.61 -4.40 -8.18
N VAL A 73 10.86 -3.94 -8.40
CA VAL A 73 11.62 -3.20 -7.38
C VAL A 73 10.89 -1.91 -6.98
N LYS A 74 10.49 -1.07 -7.94
CA LYS A 74 9.83 0.22 -7.69
C LYS A 74 8.51 0.07 -6.94
N TYR A 75 7.71 -0.96 -7.23
CA TYR A 75 6.47 -1.23 -6.47
C TYR A 75 6.76 -1.55 -5.00
N VAL A 76 7.78 -2.37 -4.72
CA VAL A 76 8.18 -2.68 -3.34
C VAL A 76 8.77 -1.44 -2.66
N THR A 77 9.56 -0.63 -3.37
CA THR A 77 10.05 0.65 -2.86
C THR A 77 8.89 1.58 -2.46
N ALA A 78 7.80 1.65 -3.23
CA ALA A 78 6.62 2.41 -2.87
C ALA A 78 6.01 1.94 -1.52
N LEU A 79 5.94 0.62 -1.30
CA LEU A 79 5.50 0.06 -0.02
C LEU A 79 6.42 0.46 1.12
N GLU A 80 7.74 0.28 0.94
CA GLU A 80 8.78 0.64 1.91
C GLU A 80 8.69 2.10 2.32
N ARG A 81 8.62 3.03 1.34
CA ARG A 81 8.49 4.47 1.60
C ARG A 81 7.22 4.80 2.39
N MET A 82 6.12 4.12 2.13
CA MET A 82 4.88 4.35 2.87
C MET A 82 4.96 3.85 4.33
N VAL A 83 5.49 2.65 4.58
CA VAL A 83 5.32 1.99 5.89
C VAL A 83 6.55 1.96 6.79
N MET A 84 7.76 2.20 6.28
CA MET A 84 8.98 2.14 7.10
C MET A 84 9.18 3.42 7.90
N THR A 85 9.35 3.31 9.21
CA THR A 85 9.46 4.47 10.11
C THR A 85 10.83 4.63 10.76
N ASP A 86 11.67 3.60 10.77
CA ASP A 86 13.07 3.60 11.23
C ASP A 86 13.79 2.35 10.68
N GLU A 87 15.12 2.27 10.83
CA GLU A 87 15.88 1.04 10.61
C GLU A 87 15.55 0.00 11.69
N LYS A 88 14.90 -1.09 11.30
CA LYS A 88 14.73 -2.30 12.12
C LYS A 88 15.52 -3.43 11.47
N ASP A 89 16.07 -4.33 12.28
CA ASP A 89 16.82 -5.50 11.81
C ASP A 89 15.97 -6.45 10.93
N ASP A 90 14.64 -6.44 11.10
CA ASP A 90 13.71 -7.26 10.31
C ASP A 90 12.72 -6.39 9.50
N ILE A 91 13.24 -5.79 8.42
CA ILE A 91 12.48 -4.94 7.50
C ILE A 91 11.35 -5.74 6.83
N ALA A 92 11.62 -6.97 6.41
CA ALA A 92 10.64 -7.79 5.70
C ALA A 92 9.41 -8.10 6.57
N SER A 93 9.63 -8.48 7.84
CA SER A 93 8.53 -8.71 8.79
C SER A 93 7.75 -7.42 9.06
N LEU A 94 8.43 -6.30 9.30
CA LEU A 94 7.80 -5.01 9.54
C LEU A 94 6.91 -4.57 8.37
N VAL A 95 7.46 -4.57 7.15
CA VAL A 95 6.74 -4.16 5.94
C VAL A 95 5.58 -5.13 5.69
N SER A 96 5.81 -6.44 5.78
CA SER A 96 4.75 -7.44 5.57
C SER A 96 3.58 -7.27 6.52
N SER A 97 3.84 -6.98 7.80
CA SER A 97 2.79 -6.84 8.79
C SER A 97 1.97 -5.56 8.58
N ARG A 98 2.64 -4.43 8.37
CA ARG A 98 1.98 -3.13 8.18
C ARG A 98 1.19 -3.07 6.88
N VAL A 99 1.75 -3.57 5.78
CA VAL A 99 1.06 -3.61 4.49
C VAL A 99 -0.15 -4.53 4.54
N ALA A 100 -0.02 -5.72 5.13
CA ALA A 100 -1.14 -6.65 5.20
C ALA A 100 -2.30 -6.14 6.08
N ALA A 101 -2.01 -5.36 7.13
CA ALA A 101 -3.04 -4.66 7.89
C ALA A 101 -3.72 -3.55 7.06
N LEU A 102 -2.98 -2.82 6.22
CA LEU A 102 -3.56 -1.80 5.32
C LEU A 102 -4.40 -2.41 4.20
N CYS A 103 -4.01 -3.56 3.64
CA CYS A 103 -4.71 -4.20 2.52
C CYS A 103 -5.98 -4.97 2.92
N LEU A 104 -6.29 -5.06 4.22
CA LEU A 104 -7.40 -5.85 4.72
C LEU A 104 -8.75 -5.22 4.35
N GLU A 105 -9.55 -5.93 3.56
CA GLU A 105 -10.91 -5.50 3.18
C GLU A 105 -11.97 -6.03 4.16
N GLU A 106 -11.80 -7.27 4.62
CA GLU A 106 -12.64 -7.91 5.62
C GLU A 106 -11.74 -8.61 6.67
N PRO A 107 -11.94 -8.35 7.98
CA PRO A 107 -11.04 -8.84 9.00
C PRO A 107 -11.24 -10.33 9.31
N THR A 108 -10.48 -11.16 8.62
CA THR A 108 -10.38 -12.62 8.88
C THR A 108 -8.93 -13.06 8.93
N VAL A 109 -8.64 -14.12 9.70
CA VAL A 109 -7.30 -14.74 9.81
C VAL A 109 -6.77 -15.07 8.41
N HIS A 110 -7.58 -15.76 7.60
CA HIS A 110 -7.17 -16.22 6.27
C HIS A 110 -6.84 -15.06 5.31
N CYS A 111 -7.59 -13.96 5.37
CA CYS A 111 -7.32 -12.78 4.55
C CYS A 111 -5.99 -12.11 4.96
N ARG A 112 -5.77 -11.97 6.28
CA ARG A 112 -4.57 -11.34 6.82
C ARG A 112 -3.29 -12.14 6.55
N ASP A 113 -3.36 -13.46 6.65
CA ASP A 113 -2.25 -14.37 6.33
C ASP A 113 -1.92 -14.34 4.85
N ARG A 114 -2.94 -14.36 3.97
CA ARG A 114 -2.76 -14.25 2.52
C ARG A 114 -1.98 -13.00 2.16
N TRP A 115 -2.43 -11.84 2.66
CA TRP A 115 -1.74 -10.57 2.40
C TRP A 115 -0.30 -10.57 2.91
N GLN A 116 -0.04 -11.17 4.08
CA GLN A 116 1.31 -11.22 4.62
C GLN A 116 2.25 -12.09 3.78
N VAL A 117 1.75 -13.24 3.30
CA VAL A 117 2.48 -14.12 2.39
C VAL A 117 2.80 -13.39 1.09
N ASP A 118 1.82 -12.71 0.49
CA ASP A 118 1.98 -11.96 -0.76
C ASP A 118 3.04 -10.85 -0.63
N VAL A 119 3.04 -10.10 0.47
CA VAL A 119 4.05 -9.05 0.70
C VAL A 119 5.44 -9.64 0.88
N ARG A 120 5.58 -10.70 1.68
CA ARG A 120 6.87 -11.39 1.86
C ARG A 120 7.40 -11.92 0.53
N ARG A 121 6.51 -12.46 -0.31
CA ARG A 121 6.85 -12.95 -1.64
C ARG A 121 7.34 -11.84 -2.56
N ALA A 122 6.63 -10.71 -2.63
CA ALA A 122 7.05 -9.55 -3.42
C ALA A 122 8.41 -9.01 -2.94
N TYR A 123 8.60 -8.93 -1.61
CA TYR A 123 9.86 -8.48 -1.01
C TYR A 123 11.03 -9.42 -1.30
N ASP A 124 10.84 -10.74 -1.20
CA ASP A 124 11.85 -11.75 -1.57
C ASP A 124 12.29 -11.57 -3.02
N ILE A 125 11.34 -11.43 -3.95
CA ILE A 125 11.63 -11.22 -5.38
C ILE A 125 12.45 -9.93 -5.58
N ARG A 126 12.05 -8.81 -4.95
CA ARG A 126 12.80 -7.55 -4.99
C ARG A 126 14.21 -7.71 -4.41
N SER A 127 14.34 -8.38 -3.28
CA SER A 127 15.64 -8.66 -2.64
C SER A 127 16.55 -9.44 -3.59
N ARG A 128 16.01 -10.51 -4.17
CA ARG A 128 16.74 -11.36 -5.13
C ARG A 128 17.18 -10.61 -6.38
N LEU A 129 16.34 -9.72 -6.91
CA LEU A 129 16.65 -8.85 -8.05
C LEU A 129 17.80 -7.89 -7.73
N VAL A 130 17.72 -7.20 -6.59
CA VAL A 130 18.74 -6.24 -6.15
C VAL A 130 20.09 -6.92 -5.88
N HIS A 131 20.07 -8.14 -5.34
CA HIS A 131 21.28 -8.94 -5.14
C HIS A 131 21.74 -9.73 -6.37
N GLY A 132 21.07 -9.59 -7.52
CA GLY A 132 21.46 -10.26 -8.77
C GLY A 132 21.27 -11.78 -8.77
N SER A 133 20.56 -12.33 -7.80
CA SER A 133 20.31 -13.78 -7.64
C SER A 133 19.17 -14.30 -8.53
N VAL A 134 18.50 -13.42 -9.26
CA VAL A 134 17.45 -13.75 -10.23
C VAL A 134 17.54 -12.83 -11.45
N SER A 135 17.35 -13.38 -12.65
CA SER A 135 17.33 -12.57 -13.88
C SER A 135 16.11 -11.63 -13.89
N PRO A 136 16.27 -10.35 -14.28
CA PRO A 136 15.15 -9.41 -14.49
C PRO A 136 14.09 -9.87 -15.50
N THR A 137 14.41 -10.86 -16.33
CA THR A 137 13.51 -11.43 -17.36
C THR A 137 12.93 -12.79 -16.99
N SER A 138 13.21 -13.28 -15.78
CA SER A 138 12.70 -14.58 -15.34
C SER A 138 11.21 -14.52 -15.00
N GLU A 139 10.54 -15.68 -15.09
CA GLU A 139 9.09 -15.79 -14.92
C GLU A 139 8.59 -15.29 -13.55
N ILE A 140 9.36 -15.58 -12.49
CA ILE A 140 9.08 -15.14 -11.13
C ILE A 140 9.03 -13.60 -10.98
N VAL A 141 9.65 -12.84 -11.89
CA VAL A 141 9.59 -11.38 -11.88
C VAL A 141 8.20 -10.89 -12.28
N PHE A 142 7.50 -11.58 -13.19
CA PHE A 142 6.12 -11.23 -13.52
C PHE A 142 5.18 -11.41 -12.32
N GLU A 143 5.42 -12.44 -11.50
CA GLU A 143 4.75 -12.61 -10.22
C GLU A 143 5.01 -11.41 -9.30
N GLY A 144 6.28 -10.98 -9.19
CA GLY A 144 6.68 -9.81 -8.41
C GLY A 144 6.03 -8.51 -8.89
N VAL A 145 5.89 -8.33 -10.20
CA VAL A 145 5.17 -7.18 -10.80
C VAL A 145 3.68 -7.21 -10.45
N ARG A 146 3.02 -8.37 -10.61
CA ARG A 146 1.60 -8.54 -10.30
C ARG A 146 1.32 -8.27 -8.83
N LEU A 147 2.06 -8.93 -7.93
CA LEU A 147 1.93 -8.76 -6.49
C LEU A 147 2.25 -7.33 -6.08
N GLY A 148 3.39 -6.79 -6.53
CA GLY A 148 3.81 -5.42 -6.21
C GLY A 148 2.79 -4.37 -6.63
N SER A 149 2.25 -4.47 -7.85
CA SER A 149 1.23 -3.54 -8.34
C SER A 149 -0.05 -3.57 -7.49
N GLN A 150 -0.54 -4.77 -7.14
CA GLN A 150 -1.75 -4.93 -6.35
C GLN A 150 -1.54 -4.41 -4.92
N LEU A 151 -0.45 -4.84 -4.27
CA LEU A 151 -0.11 -4.44 -2.92
C LEU A 151 0.10 -2.94 -2.81
N ALA A 152 0.89 -2.34 -3.70
CA ALA A 152 1.17 -0.91 -3.65
C ALA A 152 -0.11 -0.08 -3.87
N ARG A 153 -0.94 -0.45 -4.84
CA ARG A 153 -2.23 0.22 -5.06
C ARG A 153 -3.12 0.17 -3.82
N SER A 154 -3.36 -1.02 -3.27
CA SER A 154 -4.23 -1.20 -2.10
C SER A 154 -3.67 -0.47 -0.88
N THR A 155 -2.36 -0.57 -0.64
CA THR A 155 -1.68 0.11 0.47
C THR A 155 -1.84 1.62 0.38
N LEU A 156 -1.57 2.21 -0.78
CA LEU A 156 -1.61 3.67 -0.96
C LEU A 156 -3.03 4.21 -0.81
N LEU A 157 -4.03 3.57 -1.43
CA LEU A 157 -5.42 4.01 -1.33
C LEU A 157 -5.97 3.86 0.08
N ASN A 158 -5.68 2.75 0.76
CA ASN A 158 -6.14 2.54 2.13
C ASN A 158 -5.40 3.43 3.13
N ALA A 159 -4.12 3.71 2.91
CA ALA A 159 -3.37 4.68 3.71
C ALA A 159 -3.99 6.08 3.62
N VAL A 160 -4.31 6.55 2.41
CA VAL A 160 -5.00 7.85 2.21
C VAL A 160 -6.30 7.91 3.01
N ARG A 161 -7.12 6.85 2.94
CA ARG A 161 -8.39 6.78 3.65
C ARG A 161 -8.20 6.78 5.17
N LEU A 162 -7.31 5.94 5.68
CA LEU A 162 -7.13 5.72 7.12
C LEU A 162 -6.39 6.85 7.83
N ILE A 163 -5.42 7.48 7.17
CA ILE A 163 -4.72 8.65 7.71
C ILE A 163 -5.68 9.84 7.77
N GLY A 164 -6.46 10.02 6.71
CA GLY A 164 -7.48 11.05 6.58
C GLY A 164 -6.92 12.48 6.63
N ALA A 165 -7.82 13.45 6.53
CA ALA A 165 -7.48 14.87 6.52
C ALA A 165 -6.68 15.33 7.76
N LYS A 166 -6.91 14.72 8.93
CA LYS A 166 -6.20 15.09 10.16
C LYS A 166 -4.72 14.69 10.10
N GLY A 167 -4.42 13.44 9.77
CA GLY A 167 -3.04 12.98 9.72
C GLY A 167 -2.28 13.61 8.56
N LEU A 168 -2.94 13.85 7.42
CA LEU A 168 -2.33 14.53 6.27
C LEU A 168 -2.06 16.02 6.52
N ARG A 169 -2.69 16.65 7.51
CA ARG A 169 -2.38 18.05 7.91
C ARG A 169 -1.48 18.15 9.13
N ASP A 170 -1.02 17.02 9.66
CA ASP A 170 -0.20 17.02 10.87
C ASP A 170 1.24 17.43 10.56
N GLU A 171 1.62 18.61 11.06
CA GLU A 171 2.95 19.19 10.89
C GLU A 171 3.94 18.74 11.98
N ALA A 172 3.44 18.14 13.07
CA ALA A 172 4.24 17.74 14.22
C ALA A 172 4.52 16.23 14.27
N ALA A 173 3.93 15.45 13.35
CA ALA A 173 4.07 14.00 13.33
C ALA A 173 5.54 13.56 13.16
N THR A 174 6.09 12.90 14.16
CA THR A 174 7.43 12.32 14.11
C THR A 174 7.41 10.89 13.58
N ASN A 175 8.55 10.36 13.10
CA ASN A 175 8.69 8.94 12.76
C ASN A 175 8.24 8.00 13.89
N ARG A 176 8.43 8.40 15.15
CA ARG A 176 7.97 7.65 16.32
C ARG A 176 6.44 7.64 16.44
N ASP A 177 5.77 8.75 16.13
CA ASP A 177 4.31 8.83 16.10
C ASP A 177 3.75 7.94 15.00
N LEU A 178 4.37 7.95 13.83
CA LEU A 178 4.00 7.08 12.71
C LEU A 178 4.21 5.61 13.06
N ALA A 179 5.33 5.27 13.68
CA ALA A 179 5.60 3.90 14.11
C ALA A 179 4.52 3.41 15.07
N ARG A 180 4.15 4.24 16.06
CA ARG A 180 3.08 3.94 17.02
C ARG A 180 1.73 3.80 16.34
N TRP A 181 1.42 4.64 15.35
CA TRP A 181 0.16 4.56 14.60
C TRP A 181 0.07 3.24 13.81
N PHE A 182 1.11 2.90 13.05
CA PHE A 182 1.16 1.64 12.31
C PHE A 182 1.08 0.42 13.24
N ASP A 183 1.82 0.44 14.35
CA ASP A 183 1.84 -0.68 15.31
C ASP A 183 0.48 -0.81 16.03
N GLY A 184 -0.19 0.31 16.30
CA GLY A 184 -1.56 0.35 16.84
C GLY A 184 -2.58 -0.20 15.85
N MET A 185 -2.48 0.15 14.56
CA MET A 185 -3.33 -0.38 13.50
C MET A 185 -3.16 -1.90 13.34
N VAL A 186 -1.91 -2.40 13.30
CA VAL A 186 -1.63 -3.84 13.24
C VAL A 186 -2.27 -4.55 14.44
N ARG A 187 -2.07 -4.04 15.65
CA ARG A 187 -2.65 -4.61 16.87
C ARG A 187 -4.18 -4.64 16.81
N HIS A 188 -4.80 -3.54 16.38
CA HIS A 188 -6.25 -3.46 16.26
C HIS A 188 -6.79 -4.51 15.28
N VAL A 189 -6.15 -4.66 14.12
CA VAL A 189 -6.50 -5.70 13.14
C VAL A 189 -6.38 -7.10 13.76
N ASP A 190 -5.28 -7.38 14.44
CA ASP A 190 -5.05 -8.68 15.08
C ASP A 190 -6.09 -8.97 16.18
N GLU A 191 -6.47 -7.96 16.98
CA GLU A 191 -7.52 -8.07 18.00
C GLU A 191 -8.89 -8.37 17.39
N VAL A 192 -9.28 -7.66 16.32
CA VAL A 192 -10.55 -7.91 15.62
C VAL A 192 -10.57 -9.32 15.05
N ILE A 193 -9.47 -9.74 14.42
CA ILE A 193 -9.33 -11.10 13.87
C ILE A 193 -9.50 -12.16 14.95
N LEU A 194 -8.86 -12.00 16.12
CA LEU A 194 -8.98 -12.93 17.24
C LEU A 194 -10.42 -13.03 17.78
N GLN A 195 -11.16 -11.92 17.77
CA GLN A 195 -12.57 -11.89 18.18
C GLN A 195 -13.50 -12.57 17.16
N SER A 196 -13.11 -12.59 15.88
CA SER A 196 -13.87 -13.23 14.80
C SER A 196 -13.67 -14.76 14.71
N ILE A 197 -12.72 -15.33 15.46
CA ILE A 197 -12.51 -16.79 15.49
C ILE A 197 -13.65 -17.43 16.30
N PRO A 198 -14.42 -18.39 15.73
CA PRO A 198 -15.44 -19.11 16.48
C PRO A 198 -14.78 -19.80 17.68
N ARG A 199 -15.23 -19.49 18.91
CA ARG A 199 -14.83 -20.27 20.08
C ARG A 199 -15.30 -21.70 19.84
N ALA A 200 -14.38 -22.65 19.83
CA ALA A 200 -14.72 -24.06 19.75
C ALA A 200 -15.73 -24.37 20.86
N SER A 201 -16.97 -24.68 20.47
CA SER A 201 -17.97 -25.22 21.39
C SER A 201 -17.38 -26.49 21.99
N THR A 202 -17.00 -26.43 23.26
CA THR A 202 -16.76 -27.62 24.07
C THR A 202 -18.05 -28.43 24.07
N MET A 203 -18.15 -29.41 23.16
CA MET A 203 -19.16 -30.44 23.29
C MET A 203 -18.85 -31.25 24.56
N PRO A 204 -19.79 -31.42 25.48
CA PRO A 204 -19.61 -32.36 26.56
C PRO A 204 -19.63 -33.76 25.93
N PHE A 205 -18.54 -34.49 26.07
CA PHE A 205 -18.56 -35.93 25.90
C PHE A 205 -19.48 -36.50 26.98
N ALA A 206 -20.59 -37.10 26.55
CA ALA A 206 -21.46 -37.94 27.37
C ALA A 206 -21.14 -39.41 27.08
#